data_AF-A0A7C2F324-F1
#
_entry.id   AF-A0A7C2F324-F1
#
_cell.length_a   1.000
_cell.length_b   1.000
_cell.length_c   1.000
_cell.angle_alpha   90.00
_cell.angle_beta   90.00
_cell.angle_gamma   90.00
#
_symmetry.space_group_name_H-M   'P 1'
#
loop_
_entity.id
_entity.type
_entity.pdbx_description
1 polymer ?
#
loop_
_entity_poly.entity_id
_entity_poly.type
_entity_poly.pdbx_seq_one_letter_code
_entity_poly.pdbx_strand_id
1 'polypeptide(L)' 'MPTDILGEVESFCTLEEALEWALARRPSGEIADVVKQDEYTLDVILRLAPDTFLVFDTT' A
#
# COMPACT_ATOMS: atom_id res chain seq x y z
N MET A 1 9.43 18.44 -2.15
CA MET A 1 10.09 17.43 -3.00
C MET A 1 9.02 16.45 -3.42
N PRO A 2 8.84 16.10 -4.70
CA PRO A 2 8.02 14.96 -5.06
C PRO A 2 8.69 13.73 -4.43
N THR A 3 8.00 13.10 -3.49
CA THR A 3 8.45 11.87 -2.83
C THR A 3 8.45 10.77 -3.90
N ASP A 4 9.58 10.11 -4.09
CA ASP A 4 9.68 8.97 -5.01
C ASP A 4 9.03 7.75 -4.35
N ILE A 5 7.70 7.73 -4.40
CA ILE A 5 6.88 6.71 -3.76
C ILE A 5 7.26 5.32 -4.30
N LEU A 6 7.56 5.20 -5.59
CA LEU A 6 7.85 3.92 -6.21
C LEU A 6 9.15 3.32 -5.64
N GLY A 7 10.23 4.10 -5.60
CA GLY A 7 11.51 3.65 -5.07
C GLY A 7 11.47 3.31 -3.57
N GLU A 8 10.60 3.96 -2.80
CA GLU A 8 10.41 3.61 -1.38
C GLU A 8 9.71 2.25 -1.22
N VAL A 9 8.63 2.02 -1.97
CA VAL A 9 7.79 0.82 -1.78
C VAL A 9 8.32 -0.41 -2.51
N GLU A 10 9.18 -0.26 -3.54
CA GLU A 10 9.83 -1.37 -4.23
C GLU A 10 10.65 -2.29 -3.30
N SER A 11 11.08 -1.75 -2.15
CA SER A 11 11.86 -2.49 -1.16
C SER A 11 11.03 -3.31 -0.17
N PHE A 12 9.71 -3.12 -0.15
CA PHE A 12 8.82 -3.79 0.80
C PHE A 12 8.61 -5.24 0.39
N CYS A 13 8.88 -6.14 1.32
CA CYS A 13 8.75 -7.58 1.15
C CYS A 13 7.46 -8.11 1.77
N THR A 14 6.80 -7.31 2.61
CA THR A 14 5.61 -7.70 3.36
C THR A 14 4.53 -6.61 3.34
N LEU A 15 3.28 -7.04 3.53
CA LEU A 15 2.15 -6.12 3.72
C LEU A 15 2.32 -5.27 4.99
N GLU A 16 2.94 -5.80 6.04
CA GLU A 16 3.17 -5.07 7.30
C GLU A 16 4.08 -3.85 7.08
N GLU A 17 5.19 -4.01 6.34
CA GLU A 17 6.09 -2.89 5.99
C GLU A 17 5.36 -1.80 5.20
N ALA A 18 4.51 -2.20 4.24
CA ALA A 18 3.70 -1.26 3.46
C ALA A 18 2.70 -0.48 4.32
N LEU A 19 2.04 -1.16 5.27
CA LEU A 19 1.09 -0.55 6.20
C LEU A 19 1.78 0.40 7.18
N GLU A 20 2.89 -0.02 7.78
CA GLU A 20 3.66 0.81 8.69
C GLU A 20 4.15 2.09 8.00
N TRP A 21 4.70 1.95 6.79
CA TRP A 21 5.12 3.08 5.98
C TRP A 21 3.95 4.02 5.64
N ALA A 22 2.80 3.47 5.22
CA ALA A 22 1.64 4.28 4.86
C ALA A 22 1.08 5.05 6.07
N LEU A 23 1.02 4.44 7.25
CA LEU A 23 0.57 5.06 8.50
C LEU A 23 1.52 6.14 9.01
N ALA A 24 2.83 5.98 8.78
CA ALA A 24 3.85 6.94 9.17
C ALA A 24 3.81 8.24 8.34
N ARG A 25 3.16 8.24 7.16
CA ARG A 25 3.04 9.41 6.30
C ARG A 25 2.14 10.50 6.89
N ARG A 26 2.28 11.70 6.33
CA ARG A 26 1.43 12.87 6.61
C ARG A 26 1.00 13.49 5.28
N PRO A 27 -0.29 13.40 4.88
CA PRO A 27 -1.36 12.66 5.57
C PRO A 27 -1.07 11.16 5.67
N SER A 28 -1.62 10.51 6.70
CA SER A 28 -1.52 9.05 6.83
C SER A 28 -2.31 8.40 5.70
N GLY A 29 -1.74 7.35 5.12
CA GLY A 29 -2.49 6.49 4.22
C GLY A 29 -3.56 5.68 4.97
N GLU A 30 -4.51 5.14 4.22
CA GLU A 30 -5.56 4.27 4.72
C GLU A 30 -5.76 3.06 3.81
N ILE A 31 -6.26 1.95 4.36
CA ILE A 31 -6.75 0.83 3.55
C ILE A 31 -8.08 1.26 2.94
N ALA A 32 -8.10 1.40 1.62
CA ALA A 32 -9.30 1.75 0.87
C ALA A 32 -10.16 0.51 0.60
N ASP A 33 -9.54 -0.62 0.30
CA ASP A 33 -10.22 -1.89 0.04
C ASP A 33 -9.29 -3.10 0.22
N VAL A 34 -9.89 -4.27 0.38
CA VAL A 34 -9.21 -5.57 0.34
C VAL A 34 -9.99 -6.49 -0.60
N VAL A 35 -9.39 -6.79 -1.76
CA VAL A 35 -10.02 -7.57 -2.82
C VAL A 35 -9.51 -9.00 -2.77
N LYS A 36 -10.40 -9.98 -2.64
CA LYS A 36 -10.03 -11.39 -2.74
C LYS A 36 -9.88 -11.78 -4.21
N GLN A 37 -8.66 -12.12 -4.64
CA GLN A 37 -8.40 -12.58 -6.00
C GLN A 37 -8.78 -14.07 -6.16
N ASP A 38 -8.26 -14.91 -5.27
CA ASP A 38 -8.54 -16.35 -5.26
C ASP A 38 -8.53 -16.95 -3.84
N GLU A 39 -8.41 -18.27 -3.72
CA GLU A 39 -8.40 -18.96 -2.43
C GLU A 39 -7.20 -18.59 -1.54
N TYR A 40 -6.11 -18.15 -2.15
CA TYR A 40 -4.81 -17.93 -1.50
C TYR A 40 -4.26 -16.52 -1.74
N THR A 41 -4.93 -15.64 -2.48
CA THR A 41 -4.40 -14.31 -2.78
C THR A 41 -5.39 -13.19 -2.54
N LEU A 42 -4.91 -12.12 -1.89
CA LEU A 42 -5.63 -10.89 -1.61
C LEU A 42 -4.85 -9.69 -2.18
N ASP A 43 -5.56 -8.75 -2.76
CA ASP A 43 -5.03 -7.43 -3.10
C ASP A 43 -5.43 -6.45 -2.00
N VAL A 44 -4.45 -5.77 -1.42
CA VAL A 44 -4.70 -4.70 -0.46
C VAL A 44 -4.47 -3.36 -1.13
N ILE A 45 -5.52 -2.54 -1.16
CA ILE A 45 -5.48 -1.22 -1.79
C ILE A 45 -5.25 -0.16 -0.70
N LEU A 46 -4.14 0.56 -0.79
CA LEU A 46 -3.82 1.68 0.08
C LEU A 46 -4.04 3.01 -0.64
N ARG A 47 -4.80 3.91 -0.03
CA ARG A 47 -4.97 5.28 -0.51
C ARG A 47 -4.00 6.21 0.20
N LEU A 48 -3.13 6.87 -0.56
CA LEU A 48 -2.11 7.81 -0.04
C LEU A 48 -2.51 9.28 -0.20
N ALA A 49 -3.34 9.56 -1.20
CA ALA A 49 -3.90 10.87 -1.52
C ALA A 49 -5.24 10.66 -2.24
N PRO A 50 -6.05 11.71 -2.47
CA PRO A 50 -7.37 11.57 -3.11
C PRO A 50 -7.37 10.72 -4.39
N ASP A 51 -6.34 10.88 -5.23
CA ASP A 51 -6.21 10.20 -6.53
C ASP A 51 -4.94 9.33 -6.63
N THR A 52 -4.37 8.91 -5.50
CA THR A 52 -3.14 8.08 -5.49
C THR A 52 -3.34 6.84 -4.64
N PHE A 53 -3.20 5.70 -5.30
CA PHE A 53 -3.40 4.38 -4.73
C PHE A 53 -2.18 3.49 -4.96
N LEU A 54 -1.91 2.63 -4.00
CA LEU A 54 -0.98 1.51 -4.12
C LEU A 54 -1.76 0.21 -3.99
N VAL A 55 -1.34 -0.81 -4.72
CA VAL A 55 -1.91 -2.16 -4.64
C VAL A 55 -0.79 -3.10 -4.25
N PHE A 56 -1.02 -3.86 -3.19
CA PHE A 56 -0.10 -4.90 -2.72
C PHE A 56 -0.77 -6.25 -2.82
N ASP A 57 -0.14 -7.14 -3.57
CA ASP A 57 -0.56 -8.53 -3.66
C ASP A 57 0.03 -9.29 -2.48
N THR A 58 -0.80 -10.01 -1.73
CA THR A 58 -0.35 -10.89 -0.64
C THR A 58 -0.90 -12.29 -0.82
N THR A 59 -0.05 -13.29 -0.61
CA THR A 59 -0.37 -14.72 -0.60
C THR A 59 -0.47 -15.27 0.82
#